data_AF-A0A1H6G1K6-F1
#
_entry.id   AF-A0A1H6G1K6-F1
#
_cell.length_a   1.000
_cell.length_b   1.000
_cell.length_c   1.000
_cell.angle_alpha   90.00
_cell.angle_beta   90.00
_cell.angle_gamma   90.00
#
_symmetry.space_group_name_H-M   'P 1'
#
loop_
_entity.id
_entity.type
_entity.pdbx_description
1 polymer ?
#
loop_
_entity_poly.entity_id
_entity_poly.type
_entity_poly.pdbx_seq_one_letter_code
_entity_poly.pdbx_strand_id
1 'polypeptide(L)'
;MPLLVFAAVAFDSASRRNWSASAVAAALAVALYVTYVPYLNWIRSDVRLETADVVLGLPLAWLGGAAAIAVASGKVSLRLPGRRVAATSVVLLVAAMPAAALAHDPGQGEETSNARVTATAAGPRAQLHVDVAESPRGCGDLEPRRAVARRAGEVTSGPLRRTARCTYRGSVALPARGRWFVYAEFRRGRDRLETWVPVIAGTASPRTELRSLYVPPSVSSPLVKTLSGIAMYGVFLAIALRIGSLYRREAARRLAGSRAAGAA
;
A
#
# COMPACT_ATOMS: atom_id res chain seq x y z
N MET A 1 -9.77 8.80 -12.47
CA MET A 1 -10.75 8.51 -13.54
C MET A 1 -10.11 8.39 -14.93
N PRO A 2 -9.28 9.33 -15.44
CA PRO A 2 -8.79 9.25 -16.83
C PRO A 2 -7.89 8.03 -17.12
N LEU A 3 -7.15 7.53 -16.13
CA LEU A 3 -6.23 6.39 -16.31
C LEU A 3 -6.93 5.06 -16.64
N LEU A 4 -8.22 4.91 -16.31
CA LEU A 4 -8.97 3.68 -16.60
C LEU A 4 -9.48 3.62 -18.06
N VAL A 5 -9.45 4.74 -18.78
CA VAL A 5 -9.94 4.82 -20.17
C VAL A 5 -9.12 3.92 -21.07
N PHE A 6 -7.78 3.91 -20.93
CA PHE A 6 -6.91 3.07 -21.75
C PHE A 6 -7.16 1.57 -21.53
N ALA A 7 -7.36 1.14 -20.28
CA ALA A 7 -7.70 -0.23 -19.98
C ALA A 7 -9.08 -0.61 -20.55
N ALA A 8 -10.07 0.27 -20.44
CA ALA A 8 -11.40 0.05 -21.02
C ALA A 8 -11.36 -0.05 -22.55
N VAL A 9 -10.62 0.83 -23.22
CA VAL A 9 -10.43 0.80 -24.69
C VAL A 9 -9.70 -0.47 -25.12
N ALA A 10 -8.65 -0.88 -24.41
CA ALA A 10 -7.95 -2.13 -24.68
C ALA A 10 -8.87 -3.34 -24.55
N PHE A 11 -9.71 -3.37 -23.52
CA PHE A 11 -10.70 -4.43 -23.31
C PHE A 11 -11.75 -4.47 -24.42
N ASP A 12 -12.37 -3.34 -24.75
CA ASP A 12 -13.42 -3.27 -25.79
C ASP A 12 -12.85 -3.66 -27.16
N SER A 13 -11.68 -3.13 -27.53
CA SER A 13 -11.01 -3.45 -28.80
C SER A 13 -10.63 -4.93 -28.91
N ALA A 14 -10.03 -5.51 -27.86
CA ALA A 14 -9.66 -6.93 -27.84
C ALA A 14 -10.90 -7.84 -27.89
N SER A 15 -11.98 -7.46 -27.21
CA SER A 15 -13.24 -8.21 -27.19
C SER A 15 -13.93 -8.18 -28.55
N ARG A 16 -13.99 -7.02 -29.22
CA ARG A 16 -14.57 -6.87 -30.56
C ARG A 16 -13.81 -7.68 -31.62
N ARG A 17 -12.51 -7.89 -31.43
CA ARG A 17 -11.65 -8.71 -32.29
C ARG A 17 -11.68 -10.20 -31.96
N ASN A 18 -12.57 -10.64 -31.06
CA ASN A 18 -12.72 -12.04 -30.63
C ASN A 18 -11.41 -12.65 -30.11
N TRP A 19 -10.59 -11.87 -29.40
CA TRP A 19 -9.36 -12.38 -28.83
C TRP A 19 -9.63 -13.46 -27.77
N SER A 20 -8.64 -14.34 -27.58
CA SER A 20 -8.71 -15.32 -26.50
C SER A 20 -8.73 -14.61 -25.14
N ALA A 21 -9.32 -15.23 -24.12
CA ALA A 21 -9.41 -14.66 -22.77
C ALA A 21 -8.03 -14.27 -22.20
N SER A 22 -7.01 -15.08 -22.51
CA SER A 22 -5.62 -14.82 -22.11
C SER A 22 -5.05 -13.60 -22.82
N ALA A 23 -5.33 -13.42 -24.12
CA ALA A 23 -4.88 -12.26 -24.88
C ALA A 23 -5.58 -10.97 -24.41
N VAL A 24 -6.88 -11.02 -24.09
CA VAL A 24 -7.60 -9.89 -23.48
C VAL A 24 -6.99 -9.52 -22.13
N ALA A 25 -6.68 -10.51 -21.28
CA ALA A 25 -6.03 -10.28 -19.99
C ALA A 25 -4.63 -9.66 -20.14
N ALA A 26 -3.85 -10.12 -21.13
CA ALA A 26 -2.52 -9.58 -21.40
C ALA A 26 -2.61 -8.12 -21.86
N ALA A 27 -3.55 -7.82 -22.78
CA ALA A 27 -3.80 -6.46 -23.24
C ALA A 27 -4.19 -5.52 -22.09
N LEU A 28 -5.07 -5.98 -21.20
CA LEU A 28 -5.45 -5.24 -19.99
C LEU A 28 -4.26 -4.99 -19.06
N ALA A 29 -3.47 -6.03 -18.76
CA ALA A 29 -2.29 -5.90 -17.90
C ALA A 29 -1.29 -4.91 -18.50
N VAL A 30 -0.96 -5.04 -19.79
CA VAL A 30 -0.06 -4.10 -20.49
C VAL A 30 -0.61 -2.68 -20.45
N ALA A 31 -1.88 -2.47 -20.80
CA ALA A 31 -2.50 -1.15 -20.80
C ALA A 31 -2.45 -0.49 -19.41
N LEU A 32 -2.72 -1.25 -18.34
CA LEU A 32 -2.59 -0.78 -16.96
C LEU A 32 -1.16 -0.39 -16.63
N TYR A 33 -0.16 -1.23 -16.91
CA TYR A 33 1.23 -0.92 -16.57
C TYR A 33 1.79 0.25 -17.38
N VAL A 34 1.52 0.29 -18.69
CA VAL A 34 1.95 1.39 -19.57
C VAL A 34 1.33 2.72 -19.16
N THR A 35 0.12 2.71 -18.60
CA THR A 35 -0.57 3.93 -18.15
C THR A 35 -0.18 4.33 -16.72
N TYR A 36 -0.19 3.38 -15.79
CA TYR A 36 -0.02 3.65 -14.36
C TYR A 36 1.44 3.78 -13.94
N VAL A 37 2.38 3.03 -14.52
CA VAL A 37 3.79 3.12 -14.12
C VAL A 37 4.36 4.51 -14.40
N PRO A 38 4.19 5.09 -15.61
CA PRO A 38 4.62 6.47 -15.87
C PRO A 38 3.91 7.49 -14.99
N TYR A 39 2.60 7.34 -14.81
CA TYR A 39 1.82 8.24 -13.96
C TYR A 39 2.33 8.24 -12.52
N LEU A 40 2.56 7.07 -11.93
CA LEU A 40 3.10 6.96 -10.58
C LEU A 40 4.53 7.48 -10.52
N ASN A 41 5.40 7.06 -11.45
CA ASN A 41 6.82 7.41 -11.37
C ASN A 41 7.13 8.89 -11.68
N TRP A 42 6.31 9.57 -12.48
CA TRP A 42 6.59 10.93 -12.95
C TRP A 42 5.60 11.99 -12.45
N ILE A 43 4.32 11.66 -12.34
CA ILE A 43 3.29 12.62 -11.92
C ILE A 43 3.07 12.54 -10.40
N ARG A 44 3.06 11.34 -9.84
CA ARG A 44 2.72 11.11 -8.43
C ARG A 44 3.95 10.75 -7.59
N SER A 45 4.63 11.76 -7.07
CA SER A 45 5.94 11.60 -6.40
C SER A 45 5.97 10.80 -5.09
N ASP A 46 4.84 10.35 -4.55
CA ASP A 46 4.79 9.59 -3.30
C ASP A 46 5.04 8.08 -3.47
N VAL A 47 4.86 7.53 -4.67
CA VAL A 47 5.06 6.11 -4.98
C VAL A 47 5.95 5.96 -6.20
N ARG A 48 6.92 5.05 -6.13
CA ARG A 48 7.75 4.67 -7.28
C ARG A 48 7.71 3.16 -7.44
N LEU A 49 7.39 2.71 -8.65
CA LEU A 49 7.48 1.32 -9.07
C LEU A 49 8.83 1.11 -9.75
N GLU A 50 9.60 0.16 -9.25
CA GLU A 50 10.88 -0.24 -9.83
C GLU A 50 10.67 -1.21 -10.99
N THR A 51 11.70 -1.39 -11.82
CA THR A 51 11.64 -2.34 -12.94
C THR A 51 11.33 -3.75 -12.46
N ALA A 52 11.87 -4.15 -11.30
CA ALA A 52 11.56 -5.44 -10.68
C ALA A 52 10.08 -5.59 -10.34
N ASP A 53 9.45 -4.54 -9.78
CA ASP A 53 8.01 -4.53 -9.47
C ASP A 53 7.18 -4.72 -10.75
N VAL A 54 7.59 -4.10 -11.84
CA VAL A 54 6.91 -4.22 -13.14
C VAL A 54 7.07 -5.61 -13.74
N VAL A 55 8.29 -6.15 -13.73
CA VAL A 55 8.62 -7.48 -14.28
C VAL A 55 7.90 -8.58 -13.50
N LEU A 56 7.82 -8.47 -12.17
CA LEU A 56 7.11 -9.45 -11.33
C LEU A 56 5.59 -9.25 -11.36
N GLY A 57 5.16 -7.99 -11.33
CA GLY A 57 3.75 -7.64 -11.22
C GLY A 57 2.96 -7.84 -12.51
N LEU A 58 3.56 -7.65 -13.69
CA LEU A 58 2.86 -7.79 -14.97
C LEU A 58 2.38 -9.23 -15.25
N PRO A 59 3.21 -10.29 -15.10
CA PRO A 59 2.75 -11.67 -15.21
C PRO A 59 1.66 -12.01 -14.19
N LEU A 60 1.79 -11.54 -12.95
CA LEU A 60 0.77 -11.76 -11.92
C LEU A 60 -0.56 -11.09 -12.27
N ALA A 61 -0.53 -9.86 -12.77
CA ALA A 61 -1.71 -9.14 -13.24
C ALA A 61 -2.36 -9.84 -14.43
N TRP A 62 -1.56 -10.33 -15.38
CA TRP A 62 -2.04 -11.12 -16.51
C TRP A 62 -2.72 -12.41 -16.06
N LEU A 63 -2.08 -13.21 -15.19
CA LEU A 63 -2.65 -14.45 -14.66
C LEU A 63 -3.94 -14.20 -13.87
N GLY A 64 -3.95 -13.18 -13.01
CA GLY A 64 -5.14 -12.76 -12.26
C GLY A 64 -6.28 -12.31 -13.18
N GLY A 65 -5.97 -11.52 -14.21
CA GLY A 65 -6.93 -11.08 -15.22
C GLY A 65 -7.48 -12.25 -16.04
N ALA A 66 -6.62 -13.18 -16.47
CA ALA A 66 -7.02 -14.35 -17.23
C ALA A 66 -7.95 -15.26 -16.41
N ALA A 67 -7.63 -15.48 -15.13
CA ALA A 67 -8.49 -16.21 -14.21
C ALA A 67 -9.84 -15.51 -14.02
N ALA A 68 -9.85 -14.19 -13.82
CA ALA A 68 -11.08 -13.41 -13.68
C ALA A 68 -11.97 -13.51 -14.93
N ILE A 69 -11.39 -13.38 -16.13
CA ILE A 69 -12.13 -13.50 -17.40
C ILE A 69 -12.61 -14.94 -17.63
N ALA A 70 -11.80 -15.96 -17.31
CA ALA A 70 -12.19 -17.36 -17.44
C ALA A 70 -13.37 -17.72 -16.52
N VAL A 71 -13.40 -17.17 -15.30
CA VAL A 71 -14.53 -17.26 -14.39
C VAL A 71 -15.73 -16.48 -14.95
N ALA A 72 -15.56 -15.23 -15.36
CA ALA A 72 -16.65 -14.39 -15.87
C ALA A 72 -17.30 -14.95 -17.15
N SER A 73 -16.51 -15.57 -18.02
CA SER A 73 -16.99 -16.21 -19.27
C SER A 73 -17.64 -17.57 -19.07
N GLY A 74 -17.62 -18.14 -17.85
CA GLY A 74 -18.23 -19.44 -17.57
C GLY A 74 -17.46 -20.64 -18.12
N LYS A 75 -16.31 -20.42 -18.77
CA LYS A 75 -15.40 -21.49 -19.23
C LYS A 75 -14.84 -22.30 -18.06
N VAL A 76 -14.70 -21.67 -16.90
CA VAL A 76 -14.36 -22.35 -15.65
C VAL A 76 -15.61 -22.36 -14.76
N SER A 77 -16.20 -23.55 -14.63
CA SER A 77 -17.17 -23.83 -13.58
C SER A 77 -16.41 -23.96 -12.26
N LEU A 78 -16.54 -22.98 -11.37
CA LEU A 78 -16.12 -23.07 -9.96
C LEU A 78 -17.04 -24.04 -9.20
N ARG A 79 -17.17 -25.28 -9.69
CA ARG A 79 -17.57 -26.43 -8.87
C ARG A 79 -16.32 -26.85 -8.13
N LEU A 80 -15.92 -26.06 -7.13
CA LEU A 80 -14.73 -26.31 -6.31
C LEU A 80 -14.79 -27.75 -5.76
N PRO A 81 -13.97 -28.70 -6.25
CA PRO A 81 -13.84 -29.99 -5.62
C PRO A 81 -12.97 -29.77 -4.38
N GLY A 82 -13.61 -29.65 -3.22
CA GLY A 82 -12.97 -29.58 -1.92
C GLY A 82 -12.27 -28.26 -1.58
N ARG A 83 -12.42 -27.83 -0.32
CA ARG A 83 -11.74 -26.69 0.34
C ARG A 83 -10.21 -26.61 0.14
N ARG A 84 -9.56 -27.62 -0.45
CA ARG A 84 -8.10 -27.78 -0.51
C ARG A 84 -7.43 -26.93 -1.60
N VAL A 85 -7.98 -26.86 -2.82
CA VAL A 85 -7.31 -26.13 -3.94
C VAL A 85 -7.36 -24.62 -3.77
N ALA A 86 -8.47 -24.07 -3.27
CA ALA A 86 -8.58 -22.64 -2.98
C ALA A 86 -7.65 -22.20 -1.83
N ALA A 87 -7.41 -23.09 -0.86
CA ALA A 87 -6.49 -22.82 0.24
C ALA A 87 -5.04 -22.75 -0.25
N THR A 88 -4.59 -23.63 -1.14
CA THR A 88 -3.20 -23.66 -1.61
C THR A 88 -2.81 -22.41 -2.39
N SER A 89 -3.70 -21.89 -3.25
CA SER A 89 -3.42 -20.69 -4.05
C SER A 89 -3.34 -19.43 -3.19
N VAL A 90 -4.18 -19.32 -2.17
CA VAL A 90 -4.13 -18.22 -1.19
C VAL A 90 -2.86 -18.32 -0.35
N VAL A 91 -2.49 -19.52 0.11
CA VAL A 91 -1.26 -19.76 0.87
C VAL A 91 -0.01 -19.41 0.05
N LEU A 92 0.05 -19.78 -1.24
CA LEU A 92 1.16 -19.42 -2.12
C LEU A 92 1.24 -17.91 -2.37
N LEU A 93 0.10 -17.23 -2.58
CA LEU A 93 0.05 -15.78 -2.77
C LEU A 93 0.52 -15.03 -1.51
N VAL A 94 0.14 -15.53 -0.34
CA VAL A 94 0.52 -14.98 0.97
C VAL A 94 1.98 -15.28 1.30
N ALA A 95 2.47 -16.47 0.99
CA ALA A 95 3.88 -16.84 1.19
C ALA A 95 4.81 -16.03 0.25
N ALA A 96 4.31 -15.60 -0.90
CA ALA A 96 5.02 -14.72 -1.81
C ALA A 96 4.96 -13.23 -1.41
N MET A 97 4.15 -12.85 -0.41
CA MET A 97 4.13 -11.47 0.08
C MET A 97 5.34 -11.24 1.00
N PRO A 98 6.13 -10.17 0.78
CA PRO A 98 7.23 -9.84 1.67
C PRO A 98 6.68 -9.58 3.08
N ALA A 99 7.23 -10.28 4.08
CA ALA A 99 6.84 -10.20 5.49
C ALA A 99 7.08 -8.82 6.14
N ALA A 100 7.59 -7.85 5.39
CA ALA A 100 8.10 -6.57 5.87
C ALA A 100 7.02 -5.47 5.91
N ALA A 101 5.86 -5.75 6.52
CA ALA A 101 4.91 -4.71 6.94
C ALA A 101 4.83 -4.66 8.47
N LEU A 102 6.01 -4.62 9.11
CA LEU A 102 6.20 -4.53 10.57
C LEU A 102 6.21 -3.09 11.09
N ALA A 103 6.05 -2.08 10.22
CA ALA A 103 5.82 -0.72 10.67
C ALA A 103 4.36 -0.58 11.14
N HIS A 104 4.16 -0.09 12.37
CA HIS A 104 2.89 0.45 12.82
C HIS A 104 2.54 1.72 12.03
N ASP A 105 1.25 2.06 11.92
CA ASP A 105 0.91 3.30 11.24
C ASP A 105 1.42 4.48 12.07
N PRO A 106 2.01 5.49 11.43
CA PRO A 106 2.51 6.65 12.14
C PRO A 106 1.39 7.34 12.95
N GLY A 107 1.64 7.63 14.23
CA GLY A 107 0.64 8.27 15.12
C GLY A 107 -0.28 7.30 15.85
N GLN A 108 -0.09 5.98 15.73
CA GLN A 108 -0.74 5.02 16.61
C GLN A 108 0.04 4.92 17.92
N GLY A 109 -0.60 5.17 19.06
CA GLY A 109 0.02 5.08 20.39
C GLY A 109 -0.63 5.98 21.44
N GLU A 110 -0.15 5.88 22.68
CA GLU A 110 -0.58 6.80 23.74
C GLU A 110 0.08 8.17 23.54
N GLU A 111 -0.73 9.21 23.33
CA GLU A 111 -0.26 10.57 23.17
C GLU A 111 0.19 11.16 24.51
N THR A 112 1.40 11.75 24.53
CA THR A 112 1.98 12.32 25.75
C THR A 112 2.07 13.86 25.70
N SER A 113 2.32 14.43 24.53
CA SER A 113 2.42 15.87 24.28
C SER A 113 2.32 16.15 22.77
N ASN A 114 2.43 17.42 22.37
CA ASN A 114 2.52 17.84 20.97
C ASN A 114 3.93 18.31 20.62
N ALA A 115 4.30 18.16 19.36
CA ALA A 115 5.53 18.65 18.78
C ALA A 115 5.27 19.31 17.42
N ARG A 116 5.85 20.48 17.19
CA ARG A 116 5.97 21.05 15.85
C ARG A 116 7.15 20.39 15.17
N VAL A 117 6.88 19.64 14.11
CA VAL A 117 7.89 18.88 13.36
C VAL A 117 8.05 19.51 12.00
N THR A 118 9.25 20.00 11.71
CA THR A 118 9.64 20.50 10.40
C THR A 118 10.67 19.57 9.79
N ALA A 119 10.47 19.14 8.56
CA ALA A 119 11.50 18.42 7.82
C ALA A 119 11.70 18.96 6.41
N THR A 120 12.95 18.90 5.94
CA THR A 120 13.32 19.19 4.55
C THR A 120 14.07 18.00 3.98
N ALA A 121 13.78 17.62 2.74
CA ALA A 121 14.37 16.45 2.07
C ALA A 121 15.06 16.86 0.76
N ALA A 122 15.85 17.93 0.83
CA ALA A 122 16.66 18.41 -0.29
C ALA A 122 17.85 17.46 -0.51
N GLY A 123 17.70 16.55 -1.48
CA GLY A 123 18.75 15.60 -1.86
C GLY A 123 18.69 14.27 -1.10
N PRO A 124 19.84 13.63 -0.82
CA PRO A 124 19.89 12.25 -0.29
C PRO A 124 19.69 12.18 1.23
N ARG A 125 19.34 13.28 1.89
CA ARG A 125 19.13 13.34 3.35
C ARG A 125 17.89 14.16 3.68
N ALA A 126 17.20 13.76 4.74
CA ALA A 126 16.24 14.60 5.42
C ALA A 126 16.91 15.31 6.60
N GLN A 127 16.69 16.62 6.70
CA GLN A 127 16.94 17.39 7.92
C GLN A 127 15.63 17.48 8.70
N LEU A 128 15.70 17.21 10.00
CA LEU A 128 14.57 17.20 10.90
C LEU A 128 14.78 18.25 11.99
N HIS A 129 13.75 19.04 12.27
CA HIS A 129 13.68 19.99 13.36
C HIS A 129 12.41 19.75 14.14
N VAL A 130 12.54 19.63 15.46
CA VAL A 130 11.42 19.27 16.35
C VAL A 130 11.39 20.22 17.52
N ASP A 131 10.27 20.92 17.69
CA ASP A 131 9.97 21.74 18.85
C ASP A 131 8.85 21.07 19.65
N VAL A 132 9.19 20.53 20.81
CA VAL A 132 8.24 19.86 21.70
C VAL A 132 7.61 20.91 22.63
N ALA A 133 6.29 20.84 22.83
CA ALA A 133 5.60 21.76 23.72
C ALA A 133 6.16 21.67 25.16
N GLU A 134 6.35 22.83 25.79
CA GLU A 134 6.77 22.90 27.18
C GLU A 134 5.61 22.46 28.10
N SER A 135 5.74 21.27 28.68
CA SER A 135 4.81 20.75 29.67
C SER A 135 5.52 19.73 30.56
N PRO A 136 4.97 19.39 31.76
CA PRO A 136 5.56 18.35 32.61
C PRO A 136 5.68 16.98 31.92
N ARG A 137 4.73 16.65 31.03
CA ARG A 137 4.76 15.45 30.15
C ARG A 137 5.40 15.73 28.78
N GLY A 138 6.00 16.90 28.60
CA GLY A 138 6.60 17.39 27.37
C GLY A 138 8.11 17.11 27.33
N CYS A 139 8.92 18.14 27.26
CA CYS A 139 10.35 18.04 26.95
C CYS A 139 11.31 17.88 28.15
N GLY A 140 10.87 18.03 29.40
CA GLY A 140 11.74 18.11 30.59
C GLY A 140 12.77 16.97 30.67
N ASP A 141 12.28 15.74 30.62
CA ASP A 141 13.11 14.51 30.74
C ASP A 141 13.29 13.78 29.40
N LEU A 142 13.09 14.50 28.29
CA LEU A 142 13.09 13.88 26.96
C LEU A 142 14.51 13.80 26.39
N GLU A 143 15.09 12.61 26.37
CA GLU A 143 16.42 12.40 25.82
C GLU A 143 16.36 12.08 24.31
N PRO A 144 17.12 12.79 23.45
CA PRO A 144 17.18 12.46 22.04
C PRO A 144 17.92 11.15 21.81
N ARG A 145 17.39 10.28 20.94
CA ARG A 145 18.04 9.02 20.57
C ARG A 145 18.58 9.06 19.15
N ARG A 146 17.69 9.24 18.17
CA ARG A 146 18.04 9.19 16.74
C ARG A 146 16.93 9.76 15.86
N ALA A 147 17.33 10.21 14.67
CA ALA A 147 16.41 10.43 13.56
C ALA A 147 16.30 9.12 12.77
N VAL A 148 15.10 8.71 12.38
CA VAL A 148 14.86 7.46 11.66
C VAL A 148 14.00 7.73 10.44
N ALA A 149 14.35 7.22 9.28
CA ALA A 149 13.47 7.23 8.11
C ALA A 149 12.99 5.81 7.83
N ARG A 150 11.69 5.65 7.56
CA ARG A 150 11.09 4.35 7.25
C ARG A 150 10.30 4.40 5.94
N ARG A 151 10.44 3.36 5.13
CA ARG A 151 9.67 3.15 3.90
C ARG A 151 9.65 1.66 3.51
N ALA A 152 8.47 1.06 3.37
CA ALA A 152 8.29 -0.28 2.80
C ALA A 152 9.25 -1.36 3.36
N GLY A 153 9.47 -1.36 4.68
CA GLY A 153 10.39 -2.29 5.35
C GLY A 153 11.85 -1.81 5.42
N GLU A 154 12.23 -0.81 4.64
CA GLU A 154 13.52 -0.14 4.74
C GLU A 154 13.54 0.83 5.93
N VAL A 155 14.64 0.79 6.69
CA VAL A 155 14.86 1.65 7.86
C VAL A 155 16.28 2.20 7.82
N THR A 156 16.41 3.52 7.81
CA THR A 156 17.70 4.21 7.95
C THR A 156 17.71 5.05 9.22
N SER A 157 18.90 5.21 9.81
CA SER A 157 19.10 5.93 11.06
C SER A 157 20.12 7.04 10.89
N GLY A 158 20.00 8.09 11.70
CA GLY A 158 21.00 9.13 11.82
C GLY A 158 20.91 9.89 13.13
N PRO A 159 21.83 10.85 13.36
CA PRO A 159 21.92 11.55 14.63
C PRO A 159 20.68 12.43 14.87
N LEU A 160 20.27 12.51 16.14
CA LEU A 160 19.33 13.49 16.67
C LEU A 160 19.97 14.10 17.91
N ARG A 161 20.00 15.44 17.99
CA ARG A 161 20.63 16.17 19.09
C ARG A 161 19.70 17.24 19.61
N ARG A 162 19.76 17.50 20.91
CA ARG A 162 19.12 18.67 21.53
C ARG A 162 19.96 19.90 21.17
N THR A 163 19.32 20.96 20.70
CA THR A 163 20.00 22.22 20.33
C THR A 163 19.59 23.39 21.21
N ALA A 164 18.39 23.34 21.79
CA ALA A 164 17.93 24.26 22.82
C ALA A 164 16.97 23.53 23.77
N ARG A 165 16.45 24.21 24.80
CA ARG A 165 15.39 23.65 25.66
C ARG A 165 14.21 23.28 24.77
N CYS A 166 13.79 22.01 24.82
CA CYS A 166 12.66 21.47 24.07
C CYS A 166 12.80 21.44 22.54
N THR A 167 13.97 21.79 22.01
CA THR A 167 14.24 21.84 20.57
C THR A 167 15.33 20.86 20.18
N TYR A 168 15.07 20.12 19.10
CA TYR A 168 15.92 19.06 18.60
C TYR A 168 16.17 19.21 17.10
N ARG A 169 17.35 18.76 16.66
CA ARG A 169 17.74 18.69 15.26
C ARG A 169 18.34 17.34 14.93
N GLY A 170 17.97 16.79 13.79
CA GLY A 170 18.47 15.51 13.32
C GLY A 170 18.67 15.47 11.81
N SER A 171 19.41 14.47 11.36
CA SER A 171 19.67 14.22 9.95
C SER A 171 19.60 12.73 9.68
N VAL A 172 18.99 12.31 8.57
CA VAL A 172 18.87 10.90 8.20
C VAL A 172 18.96 10.71 6.69
N ALA A 173 19.58 9.63 6.23
CA ALA A 173 19.73 9.34 4.80
C ALA A 173 18.42 8.82 4.19
N LEU A 174 18.13 9.27 2.97
CA LEU A 174 17.00 8.84 2.14
C LEU A 174 17.54 8.20 0.85
N PRO A 175 17.96 6.93 0.89
CA PRO A 175 18.68 6.30 -0.21
C PRO A 175 17.82 6.16 -1.48
N ALA A 176 16.50 6.09 -1.35
CA ALA A 176 15.58 5.98 -2.47
C ALA A 176 14.65 7.20 -2.59
N ARG A 177 14.25 7.53 -3.83
CA ARG A 177 13.24 8.57 -4.12
C ARG A 177 11.83 8.12 -3.73
N GLY A 178 10.95 9.04 -3.35
CA GLY A 178 9.55 8.76 -3.03
C GLY A 178 9.16 9.25 -1.64
N ARG A 179 7.99 8.86 -1.15
CA ARG A 179 7.54 9.23 0.20
C ARG A 179 8.26 8.40 1.28
N TRP A 180 8.82 9.10 2.24
CA TRP A 180 9.41 8.56 3.47
C TRP A 180 8.70 9.12 4.68
N PHE A 181 8.67 8.34 5.76
CA PHE A 181 8.25 8.82 7.07
C PHE A 181 9.49 9.05 7.92
N VAL A 182 9.75 10.29 8.29
CA VAL A 182 10.92 10.67 9.09
C VAL A 182 10.48 10.90 10.52
N TYR A 183 11.10 10.19 11.43
CA TYR A 183 10.80 10.14 12.86
C TYR A 183 11.93 10.80 13.65
N ALA A 184 11.57 11.51 14.71
CA ALA A 184 12.45 11.73 15.84
C ALA A 184 12.10 10.72 16.94
N GLU A 185 13.09 9.93 17.36
CA GLU A 185 12.94 8.98 18.46
C GLU A 185 13.63 9.52 19.72
N PHE A 186 12.92 9.40 20.83
CA PHE A 186 13.32 9.88 22.14
C PHE A 186 13.21 8.77 23.19
N ARG A 187 13.77 9.04 24.36
CA ARG A 187 13.63 8.23 25.56
C ARG A 187 13.15 9.10 26.72
N ARG A 188 12.23 8.57 27.53
CA ARG A 188 11.86 9.13 28.84
C ARG A 188 11.83 7.99 29.85
N GLY A 189 12.81 7.93 30.74
CA GLY A 189 12.98 6.78 31.62
C GLY A 189 13.18 5.48 30.82
N ARG A 190 12.21 4.56 30.92
CA ARG A 190 12.16 3.30 30.16
C ARG A 190 11.34 3.38 28.87
N ASP A 191 10.54 4.44 28.72
CA ASP A 191 9.62 4.57 27.60
C ASP A 191 10.35 5.11 26.38
N ARG A 192 10.01 4.53 25.23
CA ARG A 192 10.38 5.04 23.92
C ARG A 192 9.27 5.96 23.44
N LEU A 193 9.62 7.16 22.99
CA LEU A 193 8.68 8.08 22.37
C LEU A 193 9.10 8.39 20.95
N GLU A 194 8.13 8.67 20.10
CA GLU A 194 8.39 9.12 18.75
C GLU A 194 7.39 10.17 18.28
N THR A 195 7.84 10.98 17.33
CA THR A 195 7.01 11.87 16.51
C THR A 195 7.54 11.82 15.09
N TRP A 196 6.73 12.21 14.10
CA TRP A 196 7.06 11.98 12.70
C TRP A 196 6.46 13.00 11.75
N VAL A 197 7.03 13.11 10.56
CA VAL A 197 6.47 13.87 9.45
C VAL A 197 6.74 13.13 8.13
N PRO A 198 5.78 13.09 7.18
CA PRO A 198 6.03 12.49 5.89
C PRO A 198 6.76 13.48 4.98
N VAL A 199 7.81 13.04 4.30
CA VAL A 199 8.57 13.84 3.34
C VAL A 199 8.66 13.13 2.00
N ILE A 200 8.88 13.90 0.92
CA ILE A 200 9.18 13.33 -0.40
C ILE A 200 10.68 13.53 -0.64
N ALA A 201 11.42 12.45 -0.77
CA ALA A 201 12.85 12.50 -1.03
C ALA A 201 13.12 13.20 -2.38
N GLY A 202 13.95 14.25 -2.36
CA GLY A 202 14.28 15.05 -3.55
C GLY A 202 13.45 16.33 -3.71
N THR A 203 12.47 16.60 -2.84
CA THR A 203 11.76 17.89 -2.83
C THR A 203 12.37 18.82 -1.79
N ALA A 204 12.75 20.03 -2.22
CA ALA A 204 13.32 21.04 -1.34
C ALA A 204 12.30 21.74 -0.43
N SER A 205 11.00 21.55 -0.68
CA SER A 205 9.94 22.21 0.09
C SER A 205 9.94 21.72 1.54
N PRO A 206 10.11 22.63 2.52
CA PRO A 206 9.96 22.28 3.92
C PRO A 206 8.52 21.86 4.20
N ARG A 207 8.37 20.84 5.04
CA ARG A 207 7.07 20.40 5.54
C ARG A 207 7.03 20.54 7.04
N THR A 208 6.14 21.41 7.51
CA THR A 208 5.94 21.70 8.94
C THR A 208 4.55 21.26 9.34
N GLU A 209 4.46 20.41 10.36
CA GLU A 209 3.19 19.91 10.87
C GLU A 209 3.20 19.87 12.40
N LEU A 210 2.04 20.11 13.01
CA LEU A 210 1.83 19.82 14.43
C LEU A 210 1.49 18.33 14.57
N ARG A 211 2.27 17.63 15.37
CA ARG A 211 2.23 16.16 15.48
C ARG A 211 2.30 15.75 16.94
N SER A 212 1.61 14.66 17.28
CA SER A 212 1.68 14.10 18.62
C SER A 212 3.07 13.51 18.87
N LEU A 213 3.55 13.66 20.11
CA LEU A 213 4.64 12.89 20.68
C LEU A 213 4.00 11.73 21.46
N TYR A 214 4.20 10.51 21.01
CA TYR A 214 3.48 9.35 21.53
C TYR A 214 4.40 8.18 21.85
N VAL A 215 3.92 7.27 22.69
CA VAL A 215 4.54 5.97 22.96
C VAL A 215 4.04 4.99 21.90
N PRO A 216 4.91 4.43 21.03
CA PRO A 216 4.46 3.52 19.98
C PRO A 216 3.96 2.21 20.60
N PRO A 217 2.89 1.60 20.05
CA PRO A 217 2.36 0.35 20.57
C PRO A 217 3.39 -0.77 20.43
N SER A 218 3.39 -1.69 21.39
CA SER A 218 4.05 -2.98 21.21
C SER A 218 3.25 -3.77 20.18
N VAL A 219 3.88 -4.09 19.04
CA VAL A 219 3.21 -4.89 18.00
C VAL A 219 3.01 -6.30 18.53
N SER A 220 1.80 -6.62 18.96
CA SER A 220 1.45 -7.95 19.47
C SER A 220 1.27 -8.91 18.29
N SER A 221 2.22 -9.83 18.15
CA SER A 221 2.24 -10.98 17.23
C SER A 221 2.04 -10.68 15.73
N PRO A 222 3.13 -10.69 14.93
CA PRO A 222 3.09 -10.63 13.47
C PRO A 222 2.14 -11.66 12.84
N LEU A 223 1.96 -12.82 13.48
CA LEU A 223 1.16 -13.93 12.98
C LEU A 223 -0.34 -13.60 12.94
N VAL A 224 -0.88 -12.93 13.96
CA VAL A 224 -2.30 -12.56 14.02
C VAL A 224 -2.63 -11.54 12.94
N LYS A 225 -1.74 -10.55 12.74
CA LYS A 225 -1.88 -9.54 11.68
C LYS A 225 -1.90 -10.19 10.30
N THR A 226 -0.96 -11.10 10.04
CA THR A 226 -0.92 -11.85 8.77
C THR A 226 -2.19 -12.65 8.56
N LEU A 227 -2.60 -13.49 9.51
CA LEU A 227 -3.81 -14.32 9.40
C LEU A 227 -5.07 -13.49 9.16
N SER A 228 -5.20 -12.35 9.84
CA SER A 228 -6.31 -11.42 9.64
C SER A 228 -6.33 -10.83 8.23
N GLY A 229 -5.16 -10.46 7.70
CA GLY A 229 -5.01 -10.00 6.33
C GLY A 229 -5.42 -11.06 5.30
N ILE A 230 -4.96 -12.32 5.47
CA ILE A 230 -5.35 -13.44 4.62
C ILE A 230 -6.87 -13.62 4.62
N ALA A 231 -7.47 -13.65 5.81
CA ALA A 231 -8.91 -13.84 5.97
C ALA A 231 -9.69 -12.73 5.26
N MET A 232 -9.27 -11.47 5.44
CA MET A 232 -9.90 -10.31 4.80
C MET A 232 -9.82 -10.37 3.27
N TYR A 233 -8.64 -10.67 2.70
CA TYR A 233 -8.49 -10.84 1.25
C TYR A 233 -9.30 -12.03 0.72
N GLY A 234 -9.39 -13.13 1.49
CA GLY A 234 -10.24 -14.28 1.18
C GLY A 234 -11.72 -13.88 1.10
N VAL A 235 -12.20 -13.05 2.02
CA VAL A 235 -13.58 -12.52 2.00
C VAL A 235 -13.82 -11.64 0.77
N PHE A 236 -12.92 -10.70 0.46
CA PHE A 236 -13.07 -9.86 -0.73
C PHE A 236 -13.10 -10.66 -2.02
N LEU A 237 -12.24 -11.67 -2.14
CA LEU A 237 -12.24 -12.58 -3.28
C LEU A 237 -13.57 -13.35 -3.38
N ALA A 238 -14.08 -13.88 -2.27
CA ALA A 238 -15.35 -14.58 -2.25
C ALA A 238 -16.53 -13.67 -2.68
N ILE A 239 -16.56 -12.43 -2.22
CA ILE A 239 -17.57 -11.43 -2.61
C ILE A 239 -17.47 -11.14 -4.12
N ALA A 240 -16.27 -10.87 -4.64
CA ALA A 240 -16.06 -10.58 -6.06
C ALA A 240 -16.53 -11.75 -6.95
N LEU A 241 -16.16 -12.98 -6.59
CA LEU A 241 -16.61 -14.19 -7.28
C LEU A 241 -18.14 -14.37 -7.20
N ARG A 242 -18.74 -14.06 -6.05
CA ARG A 242 -20.19 -14.15 -5.86
C ARG A 242 -20.94 -13.15 -6.74
N ILE A 243 -20.50 -11.89 -6.79
CA ILE A 243 -21.06 -10.86 -7.67
C ILE A 243 -21.03 -11.33 -9.13
N GLY A 244 -19.87 -11.81 -9.60
CA GLY A 244 -19.75 -12.36 -10.95
C GLY A 244 -20.66 -13.56 -11.22
N SER A 245 -20.88 -14.42 -10.21
CA SER A 245 -21.81 -15.55 -10.33
C SER A 245 -23.28 -15.10 -10.44
N LEU A 246 -23.68 -14.06 -9.70
CA LEU A 246 -25.04 -13.54 -9.71
C LEU A 246 -25.34 -12.83 -11.04
N TYR A 247 -24.40 -12.02 -11.53
CA TYR A 247 -24.55 -11.35 -12.82
C TYR A 247 -24.74 -12.35 -13.97
N ARG A 248 -23.98 -13.45 -13.99
CA ARG A 248 -24.15 -14.52 -14.99
C ARG A 248 -25.53 -15.18 -14.92
N ARG A 249 -26.02 -15.48 -13.71
CA ARG A 249 -27.35 -16.10 -13.51
C ARG A 249 -28.44 -15.20 -14.06
N GLU A 250 -28.32 -13.90 -13.80
CA GLU A 250 -29.29 -12.90 -14.28
C GLU A 250 -29.25 -12.73 -15.80
N ALA A 251 -28.04 -12.64 -16.39
CA ALA A 251 -27.89 -12.58 -17.84
C ALA A 251 -28.48 -13.82 -18.55
N ALA A 252 -28.25 -15.02 -18.00
CA ALA A 252 -28.82 -16.26 -18.54
C ALA A 252 -30.36 -16.28 -18.45
N ARG A 253 -30.94 -15.77 -17.35
CA ARG A 253 -32.40 -15.65 -17.19
C ARG A 253 -33.00 -14.70 -18.22
N ARG A 254 -32.37 -13.54 -18.46
CA ARG A 254 -32.84 -12.57 -19.47
C ARG A 254 -32.84 -13.15 -20.88
N LEU A 255 -31.78 -13.87 -21.26
CA LEU A 255 -31.69 -14.54 -22.57
C LEU A 255 -32.73 -15.65 -22.73
N ALA A 256 -33.04 -16.40 -21.66
CA ALA A 256 -34.08 -17.41 -21.69
C ALA A 256 -35.49 -16.78 -21.85
N GLY A 257 -35.76 -15.70 -21.11
CA GLY A 257 -37.02 -14.96 -21.21
C GLY A 257 -37.26 -14.34 -22.59
N SER A 258 -36.23 -13.76 -23.21
CA SER A 258 -36.37 -13.16 -24.55
C SER A 258 -36.64 -14.20 -25.65
N ARG A 259 -36.11 -15.43 -25.52
CA ARG A 259 -36.40 -16.53 -26.45
C ARG A 259 -37.83 -17.06 -26.31
N ALA A 260 -38.33 -17.15 -25.09
CA ALA A 260 -39.71 -17.58 -24.84
C ALA A 260 -40.72 -16.55 -25.38
N ALA A 261 -40.44 -15.25 -25.22
CA ALA A 261 -41.31 -14.17 -25.71
C ALA A 261 -41.31 -14.03 -27.24
N GLY A 262 -40.27 -14.44 -27.94
CA GLY A 262 -40.22 -14.40 -29.42
C GLY A 262 -40.78 -15.65 -30.12
N ALA A 263 -41.16 -16.69 -29.35
CA ALA A 263 -41.73 -17.92 -29.87
C ALA A 263 -43.26 -18.04 -29.65
N ALA A 264 -43.85 -17.07 -28.94
CA ALA A 264 -45.29 -16.92 -28.72
C ALA A 264 -45.86 -15.86 -29.66
#